data_AF-A0A838UJS6-F1
#
_entry.id   AF-A0A838UJS6-F1
#
_cell.length_a   1.000
_cell.length_b   1.000
_cell.length_c   1.000
_cell.angle_alpha   90.00
_cell.angle_beta   90.00
_cell.angle_gamma   90.00
#
_symmetry.space_group_name_H-M   'P 1'
#
loop_
_entity.id
_entity.type
_entity.pdbx_description
1 polymer ?
#
loop_
_entity_poly.entity_id
_entity_poly.type
_entity_poly.pdbx_seq_one_letter_code
_entity_poly.pdbx_strand_id
1 'polypeptide(L)'
;MVDFLASLLRIVGMEDGGWDPYLESRKVLEDLNSLLKIRLPAQRFPDQEAARWRLGLLFYSHIVEIDSVYEVLANLLRYHLGVGYSPNPFYKYLSPKQQAAYAKRGLYPTEKIKIIKKLDQDFGLPIGELFEEFFQTKLRNPVAHSNYILTDKEFRCRKGTGAVGTYKLQLAEVDDAITKAKAFYSAFFGIEHASRTGLAKAYGGRAIPYDLHYKGLMEMLVDGDGLLCGFKVHWPNSSESVYRQGADKCEMTNMMLGKDLKVELFVGLYARTPGDFSPLVERESEPIYTPLADGSVPIWRQGY
;
A
#
# COMPACT_ATOMS: atom_id res chain seq x y z
N MET A 1 15.64 -6.89 -0.90
CA MET A 1 15.50 -5.42 -1.01
C MET A 1 14.36 -5.02 -1.94
N VAL A 2 14.39 -5.42 -3.23
CA VAL A 2 13.33 -5.07 -4.20
C VAL A 2 11.92 -5.41 -3.70
N ASP A 3 11.67 -6.62 -3.21
CA ASP A 3 10.34 -7.01 -2.73
C ASP A 3 9.83 -6.13 -1.58
N PHE A 4 10.72 -5.70 -0.68
CA PHE A 4 10.38 -4.80 0.41
C PHE A 4 9.99 -3.41 -0.11
N LEU A 5 10.81 -2.84 -1.01
CA LEU A 5 10.51 -1.56 -1.64
C LEU A 5 9.22 -1.65 -2.46
N ALA A 6 9.01 -2.75 -3.17
CA ALA A 6 7.81 -2.97 -3.96
C ALA A 6 6.55 -3.07 -3.09
N SER A 7 6.67 -3.68 -1.90
CA SER A 7 5.61 -3.76 -0.91
C SER A 7 5.26 -2.40 -0.33
N LEU A 8 6.26 -1.57 -0.04
CA LEU A 8 6.07 -0.23 0.51
C LEU A 8 5.53 0.77 -0.53
N LEU A 9 6.06 0.72 -1.76
CA LEU A 9 5.70 1.63 -2.85
C LEU A 9 4.50 1.16 -3.68
N ARG A 10 4.00 -0.06 -3.45
CA ARG A 10 2.89 -0.69 -4.20
C ARG A 10 3.11 -0.62 -5.72
N ILE A 11 4.13 -1.31 -6.21
CA ILE A 11 4.44 -1.34 -7.65
C ILE A 11 3.28 -1.95 -8.45
N VAL A 12 2.52 -1.10 -9.14
CA VAL A 12 1.37 -1.46 -9.97
C VAL A 12 1.65 -1.17 -11.46
N GLY A 13 2.79 -1.66 -11.98
CA GLY A 13 3.14 -1.52 -13.40
C GLY A 13 3.31 -0.07 -13.88
N MET A 14 3.23 0.13 -15.19
CA MET A 14 3.23 1.47 -15.80
C MET A 14 1.83 2.06 -15.78
N GLU A 15 1.72 3.28 -15.29
CA GLU A 15 0.47 4.03 -15.17
C GLU A 15 0.73 5.50 -15.49
N ASP A 16 -0.26 6.15 -16.12
CA ASP A 16 -0.27 7.59 -16.28
C ASP A 16 -0.47 8.30 -14.91
N GLY A 17 -0.23 9.60 -14.87
CA GLY A 17 -0.49 10.41 -13.68
C GLY A 17 -1.95 10.40 -13.27
N GLY A 18 -2.17 10.55 -11.96
CA GLY A 18 -3.53 10.62 -11.38
C GLY A 18 -4.21 9.27 -11.16
N TRP A 19 -3.56 8.14 -11.46
CA TRP A 19 -4.11 6.80 -11.24
C TRP A 19 -3.73 6.17 -9.90
N ASP A 20 -3.12 6.91 -8.97
CA ASP A 20 -2.77 6.39 -7.64
C ASP A 20 -3.87 6.63 -6.59
N PRO A 21 -4.74 5.64 -6.29
CA PRO A 21 -5.80 5.79 -5.29
C PRO A 21 -5.28 5.96 -3.86
N TYR A 22 -4.03 5.62 -3.57
CA TYR A 22 -3.46 5.78 -2.23
C TYR A 22 -3.25 7.24 -1.86
N LEU A 23 -2.69 8.03 -2.78
CA LEU A 23 -2.49 9.46 -2.56
C LEU A 23 -3.84 10.16 -2.36
N GLU A 24 -4.84 9.77 -3.14
CA GLU A 24 -6.20 10.28 -2.98
C GLU A 24 -6.81 9.86 -1.63
N SER A 25 -6.65 8.60 -1.23
CA SER A 25 -7.16 8.09 0.06
C SER A 25 -6.58 8.85 1.26
N ARG A 26 -5.30 9.23 1.20
CA ARG A 26 -4.66 10.05 2.23
C ARG A 26 -5.26 11.46 2.29
N LYS A 27 -5.43 12.12 1.14
CA LYS A 27 -6.05 13.46 1.06
C LYS A 27 -7.47 13.44 1.60
N VAL A 28 -8.26 12.42 1.23
CA VAL A 28 -9.62 12.24 1.74
C VAL A 28 -9.63 12.09 3.26
N LEU A 29 -8.69 11.35 3.85
CA LEU A 29 -8.57 11.25 5.31
C LEU A 29 -8.32 12.61 5.97
N GLU A 30 -7.41 13.41 5.41
CA GLU A 30 -7.05 14.75 5.90
C GLU A 30 -8.24 15.73 5.78
N ASP A 31 -8.92 15.73 4.63
CA ASP A 31 -10.09 16.56 4.34
C ASP A 31 -11.26 16.21 5.26
N LEU A 32 -11.61 14.92 5.37
CA LEU A 32 -12.72 14.48 6.22
C LEU A 32 -12.44 14.77 7.71
N ASN A 33 -11.20 14.64 8.16
CA ASN A 33 -10.81 15.02 9.52
C ASN A 33 -10.95 16.52 9.76
N SER A 34 -10.64 17.34 8.76
CA SER A 34 -10.80 18.79 8.83
C SER A 34 -12.28 19.18 8.84
N LEU A 35 -13.09 18.56 7.99
CA LEU A 35 -14.54 18.76 7.93
C LEU A 35 -15.25 18.43 9.24
N LEU A 36 -14.85 17.35 9.92
CA LEU A 36 -15.41 16.97 11.23
C LEU A 36 -15.18 18.02 12.33
N LYS A 37 -14.17 18.91 12.18
CA LYS A 37 -13.85 19.96 13.15
C LYS A 37 -14.61 21.27 12.88
N ILE A 38 -15.29 21.40 11.74
CA ILE A 38 -15.99 22.62 11.37
C ILE A 38 -17.23 22.79 12.27
N ARG A 39 -17.41 24.01 12.78
CA ARG A 39 -18.63 24.38 13.49
C ARG A 39 -19.78 24.51 12.50
N LEU A 40 -20.79 23.64 12.63
CA LEU A 40 -21.97 23.68 11.79
C LEU A 40 -22.88 24.87 12.16
N PRO A 41 -23.30 25.72 11.21
CA PRO A 41 -24.21 26.82 11.49
C PRO A 41 -25.64 26.31 11.71
N ALA A 42 -26.27 26.73 12.82
CA ALA A 42 -27.61 26.28 13.22
C ALA A 42 -28.69 26.57 12.17
N GLN A 43 -28.54 27.64 11.39
CA GLN A 43 -29.49 28.01 10.34
C GLN A 43 -29.52 27.02 9.17
N ARG A 44 -28.41 26.32 8.90
CA ARG A 44 -28.32 25.31 7.83
C ARG A 44 -28.43 23.88 8.35
N PHE A 45 -28.04 23.66 9.60
CA PHE A 45 -28.08 22.36 10.27
C PHE A 45 -28.87 22.50 11.58
N PRO A 46 -30.22 22.39 11.52
CA PRO A 46 -31.06 22.48 12.72
C PRO A 46 -30.73 21.40 13.75
N ASP A 47 -30.37 20.21 13.27
CA ASP A 47 -29.90 19.08 14.07
C ASP A 47 -28.39 18.88 13.81
N GLN A 48 -27.58 19.69 14.49
CA GLN A 48 -26.12 19.68 14.33
C GLN A 48 -25.50 18.37 14.79
N GLU A 49 -26.05 17.75 15.83
CA GLU A 49 -25.50 16.54 16.41
C GLU A 49 -25.70 15.35 15.47
N ALA A 50 -26.91 15.13 14.97
CA ALA A 50 -27.15 14.07 13.99
C ALA A 50 -26.39 14.32 12.68
N ALA A 51 -26.20 15.58 12.27
CA ALA A 51 -25.36 15.90 11.11
C ALA A 51 -23.89 15.47 11.32
N ARG A 52 -23.32 15.69 12.51
CA ARG A 52 -21.97 15.21 12.86
C ARG A 52 -21.89 13.69 12.88
N TRP A 53 -22.88 13.01 13.45
CA TRP A 53 -22.96 11.55 13.43
C TRP A 53 -22.98 10.99 12.01
N ARG A 54 -23.82 11.56 11.14
CA ARG A 54 -23.88 11.15 9.72
C ARG A 54 -22.54 11.33 9.03
N LEU A 55 -21.85 12.46 9.25
CA LEU A 55 -20.52 12.69 8.70
C LEU A 55 -19.48 11.69 9.25
N GLY A 56 -19.50 11.40 10.55
CA GLY A 56 -18.62 10.40 11.16
C GLY A 56 -18.86 8.97 10.64
N LEU A 57 -20.12 8.60 10.42
CA LEU A 57 -20.48 7.31 9.81
C LEU A 57 -20.01 7.22 8.35
N LEU A 58 -20.21 8.29 7.56
CA LEU A 58 -19.73 8.35 6.18
C LEU A 58 -18.21 8.23 6.12
N PHE A 59 -17.50 8.94 7.01
CA PHE A 59 -16.05 8.81 7.18
C PHE A 59 -15.69 7.35 7.44
N TYR A 60 -16.24 6.75 8.49
CA TYR A 60 -15.94 5.37 8.88
C TYR A 60 -16.19 4.40 7.72
N SER A 61 -17.35 4.49 7.07
CA SER A 61 -17.70 3.62 5.95
C SER A 61 -16.77 3.77 4.76
N HIS A 62 -16.14 4.94 4.58
CA HIS A 62 -15.21 5.18 3.50
C HIS A 62 -13.81 4.65 3.84
N ILE A 63 -13.27 4.96 5.02
CA ILE A 63 -11.89 4.58 5.35
C ILE A 63 -11.68 3.08 5.46
N VAL A 64 -12.68 2.35 5.97
CA VAL A 64 -12.58 0.89 6.09
C VAL A 64 -12.57 0.17 4.73
N GLU A 65 -12.82 0.91 3.64
CA GLU A 65 -12.78 0.40 2.27
C GLU A 65 -11.49 0.78 1.52
N ILE A 66 -10.56 1.51 2.14
CA ILE A 66 -9.30 1.89 1.49
C ILE A 66 -8.47 0.63 1.22
N ASP A 67 -8.42 0.22 -0.05
CA ASP A 67 -7.81 -1.05 -0.45
C ASP A 67 -6.30 -1.11 -0.17
N SER A 68 -5.64 -0.02 -0.51
CA SER A 68 -4.18 0.09 -0.48
C SER A 68 -3.57 -0.16 0.90
N VAL A 69 -4.31 0.10 1.98
CA VAL A 69 -3.88 -0.24 3.35
C VAL A 69 -3.80 -1.76 3.54
N TYR A 70 -4.81 -2.49 3.08
CA TYR A 70 -4.82 -3.95 3.14
C TYR A 70 -3.72 -4.55 2.27
N GLU A 71 -3.50 -4.01 1.07
CA GLU A 71 -2.50 -4.49 0.13
C GLU A 71 -1.07 -4.31 0.65
N VAL A 72 -0.74 -3.14 1.20
CA VAL A 72 0.58 -2.87 1.78
C VAL A 72 0.84 -3.81 2.95
N LEU A 73 -0.11 -3.95 3.88
CA LEU A 73 0.05 -4.84 5.03
C LEU A 73 0.24 -6.30 4.60
N ALA A 74 -0.58 -6.77 3.65
CA ALA A 74 -0.46 -8.13 3.12
C ALA A 74 0.87 -8.36 2.42
N ASN A 75 1.36 -7.38 1.63
CA ASN A 75 2.65 -7.48 0.96
C ASN A 75 3.85 -7.42 1.92
N LEU A 76 3.80 -6.59 2.96
CA LEU A 76 4.83 -6.56 4.01
C LEU A 76 4.91 -7.89 4.77
N LEU A 77 3.75 -8.48 5.12
CA LEU A 77 3.69 -9.82 5.73
C LEU A 77 4.25 -10.89 4.79
N ARG A 78 3.89 -10.86 3.50
CA ARG A 78 4.42 -11.78 2.49
C ARG A 78 5.93 -11.65 2.32
N TYR A 79 6.45 -10.43 2.29
CA TYR A 79 7.88 -10.18 2.23
C TYR A 79 8.58 -10.82 3.43
N HIS A 80 8.05 -10.61 4.64
CA HIS A 80 8.62 -11.19 5.85
C HIS A 80 8.61 -12.73 5.83
N LEU A 81 7.54 -13.34 5.32
CA LEU A 81 7.41 -14.79 5.18
C LEU A 81 8.23 -15.38 4.01
N GLY A 82 9.07 -14.59 3.33
CA GLY A 82 9.89 -15.05 2.20
C GLY A 82 9.08 -15.37 0.94
N VAL A 83 7.80 -14.98 0.90
CA VAL A 83 6.93 -15.19 -0.27
C VAL A 83 7.25 -14.18 -1.39
N GLY A 84 7.71 -12.99 -1.01
CA GLY A 84 7.97 -11.87 -1.92
C GLY A 84 6.73 -11.02 -2.23
N TYR A 85 6.94 -10.02 -3.08
CA TYR A 85 5.92 -9.06 -3.47
C TYR A 85 4.84 -9.67 -4.39
N SER A 86 3.65 -9.06 -4.41
CA SER A 86 2.64 -9.25 -5.45
C SER A 86 1.75 -8.02 -5.60
N PRO A 87 1.51 -7.50 -6.82
CA PRO A 87 0.46 -6.49 -7.06
C PRO A 87 -0.95 -6.98 -6.69
N ASN A 88 -1.17 -8.30 -6.63
CA ASN A 88 -2.40 -8.89 -6.12
C ASN A 88 -2.07 -9.77 -4.90
N PRO A 89 -1.82 -9.19 -3.71
CA PRO A 89 -1.24 -9.92 -2.58
C PRO A 89 -2.14 -11.04 -2.06
N PHE A 90 -3.45 -10.94 -2.30
CA PHE A 90 -4.47 -11.88 -1.83
C PHE A 90 -4.68 -13.09 -2.75
N TYR A 91 -4.38 -12.98 -4.05
CA TYR A 91 -4.86 -13.92 -5.08
C TYR A 91 -4.47 -15.37 -4.83
N LYS A 92 -3.23 -15.63 -4.39
CA LYS A 92 -2.73 -16.99 -4.12
C LYS A 92 -3.38 -17.67 -2.91
N TYR A 93 -4.07 -16.91 -2.05
CA TYR A 93 -4.74 -17.42 -0.86
C TYR A 93 -6.22 -17.72 -1.10
N LEU A 94 -6.72 -17.42 -2.30
CA LEU A 94 -8.09 -17.68 -2.71
C LEU A 94 -8.24 -19.14 -3.18
N SER A 95 -9.39 -19.74 -2.89
CA SER A 95 -9.78 -21.01 -3.52
C SER A 95 -9.97 -20.85 -5.04
N PRO A 96 -9.91 -21.92 -5.85
CA PRO A 96 -10.13 -21.82 -7.30
C PRO A 96 -11.46 -21.14 -7.68
N LYS A 97 -12.53 -21.41 -6.90
CA LYS A 97 -13.84 -20.75 -7.08
C LYS A 97 -13.76 -19.24 -6.82
N GLN A 98 -13.01 -18.83 -5.79
CA GLN A 98 -12.81 -17.42 -5.48
C GLN A 98 -11.91 -16.73 -6.50
N GLN A 99 -10.86 -17.39 -7.00
CA GLN A 99 -10.00 -16.88 -8.07
C GLN A 99 -10.80 -16.62 -9.35
N ALA A 100 -11.71 -17.54 -9.73
CA ALA A 100 -12.58 -17.34 -10.88
C ALA A 100 -13.57 -16.17 -10.70
N ALA A 101 -13.98 -15.88 -9.46
CA ALA A 101 -14.85 -14.75 -9.14
C ALA A 101 -14.09 -13.43 -8.99
N TYR A 102 -12.80 -13.46 -8.67
CA TYR A 102 -11.97 -12.29 -8.36
C TYR A 102 -11.98 -11.27 -9.49
N ALA A 103 -11.81 -11.71 -10.73
CA ALA A 103 -11.81 -10.84 -11.90
C ALA A 103 -13.15 -10.10 -12.12
N LYS A 104 -14.26 -10.57 -11.53
CA LYS A 104 -15.59 -9.98 -11.71
C LYS A 104 -16.00 -9.05 -10.58
N ARG A 105 -15.61 -9.34 -9.34
CA ARG A 105 -16.12 -8.61 -8.15
C ARG A 105 -15.03 -8.12 -7.18
N GLY A 106 -13.76 -8.44 -7.42
CA GLY A 106 -12.69 -8.22 -6.46
C GLY A 106 -12.87 -8.98 -5.15
N LEU A 107 -12.28 -8.48 -4.07
CA LEU A 107 -12.46 -8.99 -2.71
C LEU A 107 -13.09 -7.94 -1.81
N TYR A 108 -13.99 -8.38 -0.94
CA TYR A 108 -14.52 -7.54 0.12
C TYR A 108 -13.48 -7.38 1.24
N PRO A 109 -13.51 -6.29 2.02
CA PRO A 109 -12.58 -6.10 3.14
C PRO A 109 -12.57 -7.26 4.13
N THR A 110 -13.72 -7.88 4.41
CA THR A 110 -13.79 -9.08 5.27
C THR A 110 -12.98 -10.25 4.74
N GLU A 111 -12.90 -10.43 3.42
CA GLU A 111 -12.08 -11.47 2.79
C GLU A 111 -10.60 -11.12 2.89
N LYS A 112 -10.24 -9.84 2.71
CA LYS A 112 -8.86 -9.33 2.86
C LYS A 112 -8.36 -9.47 4.30
N ILE A 113 -9.15 -9.03 5.28
CA ILE A 113 -8.88 -9.17 6.71
C ILE A 113 -8.67 -10.63 7.08
N LYS A 114 -9.51 -11.56 6.59
CA LYS A 114 -9.34 -12.99 6.85
C LYS A 114 -8.01 -13.54 6.34
N ILE A 115 -7.53 -13.06 5.19
CA ILE A 115 -6.23 -13.47 4.63
C ILE A 115 -5.09 -12.85 5.44
N ILE A 116 -5.20 -11.57 5.83
CA ILE A 116 -4.23 -10.92 6.72
C ILE A 116 -4.12 -11.69 8.04
N LYS A 117 -5.26 -12.06 8.65
CA LYS A 117 -5.35 -12.91 9.86
C LYS A 117 -4.76 -14.32 9.71
N LYS A 118 -4.50 -14.78 8.48
CA LYS A 118 -3.81 -16.04 8.25
C LYS A 118 -2.31 -15.81 8.15
N LEU A 119 -1.92 -14.74 7.48
CA LEU A 119 -0.52 -14.35 7.31
C LEU A 119 0.14 -13.91 8.62
N ASP A 120 -0.64 -13.26 9.48
CA ASP A 120 -0.18 -12.71 10.74
C ASP A 120 0.08 -13.82 11.78
N GLN A 121 -0.70 -14.91 11.77
CA GLN A 121 -0.51 -16.13 12.55
C GLN A 121 0.79 -16.84 12.17
N ASP A 122 1.10 -16.91 10.88
CA ASP A 122 2.34 -17.52 10.38
C ASP A 122 3.57 -16.70 10.80
N PHE A 123 3.42 -15.39 11.02
CA PHE A 123 4.50 -14.48 11.41
C PHE A 123 4.63 -14.28 12.93
N GLY A 124 3.52 -14.28 13.68
CA GLY A 124 3.49 -13.99 15.11
C GLY A 124 3.27 -12.51 15.46
N LEU A 125 2.65 -11.72 14.58
CA LEU A 125 2.16 -10.36 14.92
C LEU A 125 0.64 -10.30 14.81
N PRO A 126 -0.10 -9.67 15.75
CA PRO A 126 -1.57 -9.66 15.74
C PRO A 126 -2.16 -8.55 14.85
N ILE A 127 -1.66 -8.36 13.63
CA ILE A 127 -2.11 -7.24 12.76
C ILE A 127 -3.57 -7.41 12.35
N GLY A 128 -3.98 -8.64 12.02
CA GLY A 128 -5.33 -8.94 11.60
C GLY A 128 -6.36 -8.83 12.74
N GLU A 129 -5.94 -8.98 14.00
CA GLU A 129 -6.78 -8.78 15.19
C GLU A 129 -7.13 -7.29 15.39
N LEU A 130 -6.24 -6.36 15.03
CA LEU A 130 -6.51 -4.92 15.11
C LEU A 130 -7.74 -4.52 14.28
N PHE A 131 -7.97 -5.18 13.15
CA PHE A 131 -9.17 -4.93 12.34
C PHE A 131 -10.45 -5.34 13.05
N GLU A 132 -10.41 -6.33 13.94
CA GLU A 132 -11.62 -6.78 14.67
C GLU A 132 -12.07 -5.74 15.71
N GLU A 133 -11.16 -4.88 16.15
CA GLU A 133 -11.49 -3.81 17.10
C GLU A 133 -12.39 -2.73 16.51
N PHE A 134 -12.36 -2.53 15.18
CA PHE A 134 -13.10 -1.45 14.53
C PHE A 134 -13.92 -1.88 13.30
N PHE A 135 -13.52 -2.91 12.56
CA PHE A 135 -14.23 -3.34 11.35
C PHE A 135 -15.50 -4.11 11.72
N GLN A 136 -16.62 -3.40 11.73
CA GLN A 136 -17.93 -3.97 11.99
C GLN A 136 -18.80 -3.96 10.73
N THR A 137 -19.05 -5.14 10.15
CA THR A 137 -19.98 -5.32 9.00
C THR A 137 -21.39 -4.81 9.33
N LYS A 138 -21.83 -4.96 10.58
CA LYS A 138 -23.11 -4.45 11.09
C LYS A 138 -23.17 -2.92 11.14
N LEU A 139 -22.03 -2.23 11.14
CA LEU A 139 -22.00 -0.77 11.06
C LEU A 139 -21.78 -0.31 9.61
N ARG A 140 -20.79 -0.89 8.93
CA ARG A 140 -20.39 -0.52 7.57
C ARG A 140 -21.52 -0.70 6.56
N ASN A 141 -22.15 -1.88 6.51
CA ASN A 141 -23.11 -2.18 5.43
C ASN A 141 -24.35 -1.29 5.45
N PRO A 142 -25.02 -1.04 6.59
CA PRO A 142 -26.18 -0.15 6.58
C PRO A 142 -25.80 1.30 6.24
N VAL A 143 -24.62 1.77 6.64
CA VAL A 143 -24.16 3.12 6.26
C VAL A 143 -23.91 3.19 4.76
N ALA A 144 -23.17 2.23 4.19
CA ALA A 144 -22.86 2.17 2.76
C ALA A 144 -24.12 2.09 1.87
N HIS A 145 -25.23 1.57 2.40
CA HIS A 145 -26.51 1.45 1.69
C HIS A 145 -27.58 2.41 2.20
N SER A 146 -27.22 3.41 3.01
CA SER A 146 -28.16 4.40 3.59
C SER A 146 -29.39 3.77 4.28
N ASN A 147 -29.19 2.59 4.89
CA ASN A 147 -30.24 1.77 5.48
C ASN A 147 -30.18 1.79 7.02
N TYR A 148 -30.12 2.99 7.59
CA TYR A 148 -30.05 3.19 9.04
C TYR A 148 -30.86 4.40 9.49
N ILE A 149 -31.15 4.43 10.79
CA ILE A 149 -31.80 5.52 11.49
C ILE A 149 -30.95 5.85 12.71
N LEU A 150 -30.73 7.14 12.95
CA LEU A 150 -30.13 7.64 14.19
C LEU A 150 -31.23 8.10 15.14
N THR A 151 -31.07 7.76 16.41
CA THR A 151 -31.81 8.35 17.52
C THR A 151 -30.80 8.99 18.49
N ASP A 152 -31.29 9.65 19.53
CA ASP A 152 -30.44 10.28 20.56
C ASP A 152 -29.52 9.30 21.30
N LYS A 153 -29.75 7.99 21.18
CA LYS A 153 -29.00 6.95 21.92
C LYS A 153 -28.50 5.81 21.06
N GLU A 154 -29.10 5.58 19.90
CA GLU A 154 -28.90 4.34 19.16
C GLU A 154 -28.77 4.57 17.65
N PHE A 155 -27.87 3.80 17.06
CA PHE A 155 -27.89 3.49 15.64
C PHE A 155 -28.80 2.29 15.40
N ARG A 156 -29.77 2.42 14.49
CA ARG A 156 -30.74 1.36 14.19
C ARG A 156 -30.66 0.98 12.72
N CYS A 157 -30.59 -0.31 12.43
CA CYS A 157 -30.63 -0.83 11.08
C CYS A 157 -31.92 -1.60 10.86
N ARG A 158 -32.61 -1.32 9.73
CA ARG A 158 -33.74 -2.11 9.26
C ARG A 158 -33.26 -3.12 8.23
N LYS A 159 -33.78 -4.35 8.20
CA LYS A 159 -33.46 -5.31 7.13
C LYS A 159 -34.74 -5.74 6.42
N GLY A 160 -34.89 -5.35 5.15
CA GLY A 160 -36.03 -5.72 4.31
C GLY A 160 -37.40 -5.24 4.82
N THR A 161 -38.45 -5.96 4.40
CA THR A 161 -39.84 -5.72 4.76
C THR A 161 -40.23 -6.48 6.04
N GLY A 162 -39.80 -5.98 7.21
CA GLY A 162 -40.24 -6.53 8.50
C GLY A 162 -39.30 -6.23 9.67
N ALA A 163 -39.56 -6.87 10.81
CA ALA A 163 -38.72 -6.80 12.03
C ALA A 163 -37.58 -7.83 12.06
N VAL A 164 -37.64 -8.87 11.20
CA VAL A 164 -36.66 -9.95 11.16
C VAL A 164 -35.31 -9.43 10.67
N GLY A 165 -34.26 -9.59 11.48
CA GLY A 165 -32.91 -9.14 11.15
C GLY A 165 -32.65 -7.64 11.36
N THR A 166 -33.59 -6.92 11.99
CA THR A 166 -33.34 -5.58 12.52
C THR A 166 -32.43 -5.65 13.74
N TYR A 167 -31.61 -4.63 13.95
CA TYR A 167 -30.74 -4.55 15.12
C TYR A 167 -30.44 -3.10 15.46
N LYS A 168 -29.90 -2.92 16.66
CA LYS A 168 -29.46 -1.63 17.19
C LYS A 168 -28.04 -1.74 17.76
N LEU A 169 -27.30 -0.65 17.68
CA LEU A 169 -26.01 -0.45 18.32
C LEU A 169 -26.13 0.80 19.21
N GLN A 170 -25.50 0.79 20.38
CA GLN A 170 -25.42 2.01 21.20
C GLN A 170 -24.51 3.02 20.50
N LEU A 171 -24.81 4.31 20.58
CA LEU A 171 -23.96 5.34 19.97
C LEU A 171 -22.53 5.31 20.53
N ALA A 172 -22.35 4.92 21.80
CA ALA A 172 -21.01 4.73 22.37
C ALA A 172 -20.20 3.63 21.68
N GLU A 173 -20.83 2.51 21.29
CA GLU A 173 -20.17 1.42 20.55
C GLU A 173 -19.81 1.87 19.12
N VAL A 174 -20.65 2.70 18.52
CA VAL A 174 -20.41 3.29 17.20
C VAL A 174 -19.26 4.30 17.26
N ASP A 175 -19.23 5.15 18.28
CA ASP A 175 -18.13 6.11 18.49
C ASP A 175 -16.79 5.41 18.67
N ASP A 176 -16.75 4.35 19.46
CA ASP A 176 -15.56 3.55 19.70
C ASP A 176 -15.02 2.94 18.39
N ALA A 177 -15.89 2.35 17.57
CA ALA A 177 -15.52 1.81 16.26
C ALA A 177 -14.98 2.89 15.31
N ILE A 178 -15.64 4.05 15.23
CA ILE A 178 -15.18 5.18 14.41
C ILE A 178 -13.81 5.68 14.90
N THR A 179 -13.66 5.85 16.20
CA THR A 179 -12.44 6.38 16.83
C THR A 179 -11.25 5.44 16.61
N LYS A 180 -11.44 4.13 16.85
CA LYS A 180 -10.41 3.12 16.61
C LYS A 180 -10.02 3.02 15.15
N ALA A 181 -11.00 3.05 14.23
CA ALA A 181 -10.69 3.07 12.81
C ALA A 181 -9.85 4.31 12.44
N LYS A 182 -10.24 5.51 12.89
CA LYS A 182 -9.48 6.74 12.64
C LYS A 182 -8.05 6.65 13.20
N ALA A 183 -7.90 6.14 14.42
CA ALA A 183 -6.59 5.96 15.05
C ALA A 183 -5.72 4.98 14.25
N PHE A 184 -6.26 3.83 13.86
CA PHE A 184 -5.57 2.84 13.04
C PHE A 184 -5.09 3.42 11.71
N TYR A 185 -5.99 4.01 10.91
CA TYR A 185 -5.63 4.54 9.60
C TYR A 185 -4.64 5.71 9.71
N SER A 186 -4.81 6.60 10.70
CA SER A 186 -3.86 7.69 10.93
C SER A 186 -2.46 7.16 11.31
N ALA A 187 -2.40 6.15 12.17
CA ALA A 187 -1.14 5.51 12.55
C ALA A 187 -0.48 4.81 11.36
N PHE A 188 -1.26 4.08 10.56
CA PHE A 188 -0.76 3.42 9.35
C PHE A 188 -0.10 4.41 8.38
N PHE A 189 -0.82 5.47 7.99
CA PHE A 189 -0.26 6.49 7.07
C PHE A 189 0.92 7.24 7.69
N GLY A 190 0.90 7.50 9.00
CA GLY A 190 2.02 8.13 9.71
C GLY A 190 3.29 7.26 9.70
N ILE A 191 3.15 5.96 9.96
CA ILE A 191 4.26 5.00 9.98
C ILE A 191 4.81 4.76 8.56
N GLU A 192 3.94 4.60 7.56
CA GLU A 192 4.35 4.46 6.16
C GLU A 192 5.18 5.66 5.71
N HIS A 193 4.68 6.87 5.99
CA HIS A 193 5.32 8.10 5.59
C HIS A 193 6.68 8.27 6.28
N ALA A 194 6.73 8.03 7.60
CA ALA A 194 7.97 8.06 8.37
C ALA A 194 8.99 7.03 7.88
N SER A 195 8.53 5.84 7.47
CA SER A 195 9.39 4.78 6.91
C SER A 195 10.02 5.23 5.59
N ARG A 196 9.23 5.80 4.67
CA ARG A 196 9.73 6.33 3.39
C ARG A 196 10.68 7.50 3.59
N THR A 197 10.38 8.44 4.48
CA THR A 197 11.29 9.53 4.83
C THR A 197 12.58 9.02 5.46
N GLY A 198 12.50 8.02 6.35
CA GLY A 198 13.68 7.41 6.98
C GLY A 198 14.61 6.75 5.96
N LEU A 199 14.05 5.96 5.05
CA LEU A 199 14.80 5.34 3.95
C LEU A 199 15.42 6.39 3.01
N ALA A 200 14.64 7.41 2.64
CA ALA A 200 15.14 8.51 1.81
C ALA A 200 16.32 9.24 2.47
N LYS A 201 16.25 9.52 3.77
CA LYS A 201 17.35 10.16 4.50
C LYS A 201 18.58 9.26 4.63
N ALA A 202 18.39 7.97 4.85
CA ALA A 202 19.48 7.03 5.06
C ALA A 202 20.23 6.68 3.76
N TYR A 203 19.49 6.54 2.66
CA TYR A 203 19.99 5.93 1.42
C TYR A 203 19.70 6.74 0.14
N GLY A 204 18.96 7.85 0.22
CA GLY A 204 18.59 8.65 -0.94
C GLY A 204 19.81 9.15 -1.73
N GLY A 205 19.79 8.94 -3.04
CA GLY A 205 20.88 9.32 -3.95
C GLY A 205 22.17 8.51 -3.76
N ARG A 206 22.15 7.42 -2.96
CA ARG A 206 23.30 6.52 -2.76
C ARG A 206 23.04 5.19 -3.45
N ALA A 207 24.05 4.70 -4.16
CA ALA A 207 24.07 3.33 -4.66
C ALA A 207 24.68 2.37 -3.63
N ILE A 208 23.97 1.28 -3.33
CA ILE A 208 24.43 0.21 -2.43
C ILE A 208 24.48 -1.14 -3.17
N PRO A 209 25.40 -2.06 -2.81
CA PRO A 209 25.41 -3.40 -3.36
C PRO A 209 24.05 -4.10 -3.19
N TYR A 210 23.50 -4.61 -4.30
CA TYR A 210 22.19 -5.27 -4.32
C TYR A 210 22.28 -6.72 -4.79
N ASP A 211 22.99 -6.99 -5.88
CA ASP A 211 23.12 -8.33 -6.46
C ASP A 211 24.60 -8.73 -6.59
N LEU A 212 25.00 -9.79 -5.90
CA LEU A 212 26.39 -10.25 -5.86
C LEU A 212 26.82 -11.00 -7.13
N HIS A 213 25.88 -11.59 -7.87
CA HIS A 213 26.16 -12.37 -9.07
C HIS A 213 26.33 -11.44 -10.28
N TYR A 214 25.35 -10.58 -10.53
CA TYR A 214 25.36 -9.62 -11.63
C TYR A 214 26.14 -8.35 -11.30
N LYS A 215 26.52 -8.14 -10.03
CA LYS A 215 27.18 -6.93 -9.52
C LYS A 215 26.31 -5.68 -9.67
N GLY A 216 25.00 -5.82 -9.44
CA GLY A 216 24.04 -4.72 -9.52
C GLY A 216 24.08 -3.81 -8.29
N LEU A 217 24.07 -2.50 -8.50
CA LEU A 217 24.04 -1.48 -7.46
C LEU A 217 22.65 -0.83 -7.40
N MET A 218 22.03 -0.75 -6.23
CA MET A 218 20.70 -0.14 -6.07
C MET A 218 20.79 1.27 -5.53
N GLU A 219 20.22 2.23 -6.25
CA GLU A 219 19.97 3.61 -5.84
C GLU A 219 18.53 3.78 -5.35
N MET A 220 18.36 4.40 -4.18
CA MET A 220 17.04 4.81 -3.69
C MET A 220 16.68 6.19 -4.25
N LEU A 221 15.55 6.27 -4.95
CA LEU A 221 15.09 7.50 -5.59
C LEU A 221 14.19 8.29 -4.64
N VAL A 222 14.45 9.59 -4.55
CA VAL A 222 13.74 10.52 -3.66
C VAL A 222 13.10 11.61 -4.51
N ASP A 223 11.87 12.00 -4.18
CA ASP A 223 11.15 13.10 -4.82
C ASP A 223 11.53 14.48 -4.24
N GLY A 224 10.91 15.54 -4.77
CA GLY A 224 11.15 16.92 -4.33
C GLY A 224 10.73 17.19 -2.87
N ASP A 225 9.86 16.36 -2.29
CA ASP A 225 9.40 16.47 -0.90
C ASP A 225 10.26 15.65 0.07
N GLY A 226 11.32 15.01 -0.42
CA GLY A 226 12.20 14.19 0.40
C GLY A 226 11.63 12.82 0.74
N LEU A 227 10.65 12.33 -0.01
CA LEU A 227 10.07 11.00 0.15
C LEU A 227 10.67 10.01 -0.82
N LEU A 228 10.88 8.78 -0.34
CA LEU A 228 11.22 7.65 -1.20
C LEU A 228 10.09 7.45 -2.22
N CYS A 229 10.42 7.57 -3.50
CA CYS A 229 9.46 7.48 -4.60
C CYS A 229 9.80 6.35 -5.57
N GLY A 230 10.93 5.67 -5.39
CA GLY A 230 11.35 4.63 -6.32
C GLY A 230 12.71 4.05 -5.99
N PHE A 231 13.20 3.22 -6.90
CA PHE A 231 14.57 2.75 -6.92
C PHE A 231 15.06 2.59 -8.36
N LYS A 232 16.38 2.63 -8.51
CA LYS A 232 17.09 2.29 -9.73
C LYS A 232 18.11 1.22 -9.40
N VAL A 233 18.26 0.22 -10.27
CA VAL A 233 19.36 -0.74 -10.20
C VAL A 233 20.28 -0.49 -11.39
N HIS A 234 21.51 -0.11 -11.11
CA HIS A 234 22.58 0.10 -12.08
C HIS A 234 23.29 -1.23 -12.32
N TRP A 235 23.33 -1.67 -13.57
CA TRP A 235 24.03 -2.88 -13.98
C TRP A 235 25.40 -2.51 -14.58
N PRO A 236 26.43 -3.36 -14.43
CA PRO A 236 27.81 -3.06 -14.87
C PRO A 236 28.03 -3.10 -16.40
N ASN A 237 26.96 -3.18 -17.19
CA ASN A 237 26.97 -3.14 -18.66
C ASN A 237 26.30 -1.86 -19.20
N SER A 238 26.27 -0.79 -18.41
CA SER A 238 25.63 0.49 -18.71
C SER A 238 24.10 0.42 -18.90
N SER A 239 23.46 -0.68 -18.48
CA SER A 239 22.00 -0.77 -18.41
C SER A 239 21.49 -0.46 -17.00
N GLU A 240 20.20 -0.14 -16.89
CA GLU A 240 19.54 0.12 -15.61
C GLU A 240 18.11 -0.40 -15.59
N SER A 241 17.64 -0.79 -14.41
CA SER A 241 16.25 -1.11 -14.12
C SER A 241 15.68 -0.04 -13.21
N VAL A 242 14.57 0.60 -13.59
CA VAL A 242 14.02 1.75 -12.87
C VAL A 242 12.56 1.52 -12.53
N TYR A 243 12.21 1.78 -11.27
CA TYR A 243 10.85 2.05 -10.87
C TYR A 243 10.79 3.40 -10.16
N ARG A 244 9.94 4.31 -10.60
CA ARG A 244 9.70 5.59 -9.95
C ARG A 244 8.22 5.97 -10.03
N GLN A 245 7.61 6.18 -8.88
CA GLN A 245 6.29 6.77 -8.75
C GLN A 245 6.42 8.29 -8.68
N GLY A 246 6.03 8.98 -9.73
CA GLY A 246 5.91 10.44 -9.77
C GLY A 246 4.46 10.91 -9.65
N ALA A 247 4.26 12.21 -9.39
CA ALA A 247 2.93 12.81 -9.38
C ALA A 247 2.20 12.67 -10.73
N ASP A 248 2.96 12.76 -11.83
CA ASP A 248 2.42 12.81 -13.20
C ASP A 248 2.55 11.49 -13.97
N LYS A 249 3.34 10.53 -13.50
CA LYS A 249 3.49 9.21 -14.12
C LYS A 249 4.19 8.21 -13.21
N CYS A 250 3.90 6.94 -13.43
CA CYS A 250 4.71 5.83 -12.93
C CYS A 250 5.70 5.39 -14.03
N GLU A 251 7.00 5.55 -13.76
CA GLU A 251 8.07 5.10 -14.64
C GLU A 251 8.48 3.68 -14.26
N MET A 252 8.47 2.78 -15.25
CA MET A 252 9.01 1.43 -15.12
C MET A 252 9.85 1.12 -16.36
N THR A 253 11.14 0.86 -16.19
CA THR A 253 12.09 0.59 -17.29
C THR A 253 12.92 -0.64 -16.98
N ASN A 254 13.10 -1.54 -17.95
CA ASN A 254 13.82 -2.81 -17.78
C ASN A 254 13.35 -3.59 -16.54
N MET A 255 12.05 -3.59 -16.32
CA MET A 255 11.39 -4.33 -15.25
C MET A 255 10.04 -4.84 -15.73
N MET A 256 9.57 -5.95 -15.15
CA MET A 256 8.21 -6.41 -15.34
C MET A 256 7.64 -7.04 -14.07
N LEU A 257 6.32 -7.17 -14.03
CA LEU A 257 5.64 -7.99 -13.06
C LEU A 257 5.50 -9.39 -13.66
N GLY A 258 6.27 -10.33 -13.13
CA GLY A 258 6.30 -11.72 -13.58
C GLY A 258 4.95 -12.42 -13.43
N LYS A 259 4.79 -13.59 -14.06
CA LYS A 259 3.57 -14.41 -13.96
C LYS A 259 3.28 -14.87 -12.52
N ASP A 260 4.34 -15.04 -11.73
CA ASP A 260 4.26 -15.34 -10.30
C ASP A 260 4.07 -14.09 -9.43
N LEU A 261 3.80 -12.95 -10.07
CA LEU A 261 3.54 -11.65 -9.46
C LEU A 261 4.75 -11.05 -8.74
N LYS A 262 5.96 -11.54 -9.04
CA LYS A 262 7.22 -10.98 -8.54
C LYS A 262 7.70 -9.83 -9.42
N VAL A 263 8.48 -8.92 -8.84
CA VAL A 263 9.20 -7.90 -9.62
C VAL A 263 10.41 -8.57 -10.26
N GLU A 264 10.44 -8.60 -11.58
CA GLU A 264 11.55 -9.13 -12.38
C GLU A 264 12.33 -7.96 -12.97
N LEU A 265 13.64 -7.96 -12.79
CA LEU A 265 14.55 -6.95 -13.34
C LEU A 265 15.27 -7.52 -14.56
N PHE A 266 15.27 -6.77 -15.66
CA PHE A 266 16.08 -7.10 -16.83
C PHE A 266 17.47 -6.47 -16.68
N VAL A 267 18.50 -7.31 -16.78
CA VAL A 267 19.91 -6.92 -16.61
C VAL A 267 20.58 -6.43 -17.90
N GLY A 268 19.81 -6.24 -18.98
CA GLY A 268 20.34 -5.90 -20.30
C GLY A 268 21.01 -7.09 -21.01
N LEU A 269 22.05 -6.79 -21.80
CA LEU A 269 22.77 -7.78 -22.60
C LEU A 269 23.88 -8.45 -21.79
N TYR A 270 24.02 -9.76 -21.98
CA TYR A 270 25.13 -10.54 -21.44
C TYR A 270 26.39 -10.32 -22.28
N ALA A 271 27.55 -10.42 -21.64
CA ALA A 271 28.83 -10.46 -22.33
C ALA A 271 28.92 -11.72 -23.21
N ARG A 272 29.56 -11.61 -24.37
CA ARG A 272 29.81 -12.77 -25.25
C ARG A 272 30.86 -13.69 -24.66
N THR A 273 31.89 -13.12 -24.04
CA THR A 273 32.94 -13.84 -23.32
C THR A 273 33.08 -13.23 -21.93
N PRO A 274 32.24 -13.64 -20.96
CA PRO A 274 32.25 -13.03 -19.63
C PRO A 274 33.61 -13.11 -18.92
N GLY A 275 33.94 -12.05 -18.18
CA GLY A 275 35.06 -12.03 -17.22
C GLY A 275 34.67 -12.52 -15.83
N ASP A 276 35.63 -12.55 -14.91
CA ASP A 276 35.42 -13.05 -13.53
C ASP A 276 34.57 -12.10 -12.66
N PHE A 277 34.41 -10.84 -13.07
CA PHE A 277 33.68 -9.84 -12.30
C PHE A 277 32.16 -10.07 -12.31
N SER A 278 31.57 -10.24 -13.49
CA SER A 278 30.11 -10.37 -13.69
C SER A 278 29.84 -11.01 -15.05
N PRO A 279 28.76 -11.82 -15.21
CA PRO A 279 28.33 -12.34 -16.52
C PRO A 279 27.96 -11.24 -17.53
N LEU A 280 27.82 -9.99 -17.08
CA LEU A 280 27.44 -8.84 -17.89
C LEU A 280 28.65 -8.06 -18.44
N VAL A 281 29.87 -8.36 -18.00
CA VAL A 281 31.08 -7.63 -18.36
C VAL A 281 32.00 -8.54 -19.18
N GLU A 282 32.44 -8.05 -20.34
CA GLU A 282 33.37 -8.79 -21.20
C GLU A 282 34.70 -9.05 -20.48
N ARG A 283 35.35 -10.16 -20.81
CA ARG A 283 36.67 -10.50 -20.31
C ARG A 283 37.64 -9.33 -20.57
N GLU A 284 38.44 -8.99 -19.56
CA GLU A 284 39.42 -7.88 -19.60
C GLU A 284 38.81 -6.48 -19.79
N SER A 285 37.48 -6.33 -19.69
CA SER A 285 36.82 -5.01 -19.68
C SER A 285 36.49 -4.54 -18.26
N GLU A 286 36.49 -3.22 -18.09
CA GLU A 286 36.04 -2.57 -16.85
C GLU A 286 34.50 -2.52 -16.78
N PRO A 287 33.88 -2.66 -15.60
CA PRO A 287 32.46 -2.47 -15.43
C PRO A 287 32.07 -1.00 -15.66
N ILE A 288 30.95 -0.78 -16.34
CA ILE A 288 30.42 0.56 -16.62
C ILE A 288 29.00 0.64 -16.04
N TYR A 289 28.77 1.56 -15.12
CA TYR A 289 27.47 1.81 -14.52
C TYR A 289 26.85 3.10 -15.05
N THR A 290 25.52 3.19 -15.10
CA THR A 290 24.83 4.46 -15.39
C THR A 290 25.02 5.46 -14.24
N PRO A 291 25.02 6.78 -14.51
CA PRO A 291 25.14 7.79 -13.45
C PRO A 291 23.98 7.76 -12.45
N LEU A 292 24.30 8.12 -11.20
CA LEU A 292 23.33 8.43 -10.14
C LEU A 292 22.54 9.71 -10.48
N ALA A 293 21.50 10.00 -9.70
CA ALA A 293 20.71 11.23 -9.85
C ALA A 293 21.53 12.53 -9.73
N ASP A 294 22.67 12.51 -9.03
CA ASP A 294 23.59 13.66 -8.91
C ASP A 294 24.64 13.75 -10.04
N GLY A 295 24.61 12.81 -10.99
CA GLY A 295 25.54 12.72 -12.12
C GLY A 295 26.84 11.98 -11.81
N SER A 296 27.10 11.58 -10.57
CA SER A 296 28.26 10.76 -10.23
C SER A 296 28.08 9.31 -10.71
N VAL A 297 29.17 8.62 -11.05
CA VAL A 297 29.13 7.22 -11.48
C VAL A 297 29.38 6.32 -10.27
N PRO A 298 28.45 5.40 -9.95
CA PRO A 298 28.65 4.52 -8.81
C PRO A 298 29.70 3.45 -9.11
N ILE A 299 30.39 2.98 -8.07
CA ILE A 299 31.48 1.99 -8.19
C ILE A 299 31.19 0.82 -7.27
N TRP A 300 31.36 -0.40 -7.78
CA TRP A 300 31.28 -1.61 -6.96
C TRP A 300 32.49 -1.71 -6.02
N ARG A 301 32.23 -1.69 -4.71
CA ARG A 301 33.27 -1.90 -3.67
C ARG A 301 33.08 -3.27 -3.03
N GLN A 302 34.11 -4.11 -3.04
CA GLN A 302 34.11 -5.36 -2.27
C GLN A 302 34.19 -5.04 -0.77
N GLY A 303 33.29 -5.59 0.06
CA GLY A 303 33.38 -5.48 1.53
C GLY A 303 32.14 -4.97 2.28
N TYR A 304 30.95 -5.08 1.70
CA TYR A 304 29.68 -4.93 2.44
C TYR A 304 29.06 -6.28 2.77
#